data_AF-A0A0C9VCQ7-F1
#
_entry.id   AF-A0A0C9VCQ7-F1
#
_cell.length_a   1.000
_cell.length_b   1.000
_cell.length_c   1.000
_cell.angle_alpha   90.00
_cell.angle_beta   90.00
_cell.angle_gamma   90.00
#
_symmetry.space_group_name_H-M   'P 1'
#
loop_
_entity.id
_entity.type
_entity.pdbx_description
1 polymer ?
#
loop_
_entity_poly.entity_id
_entity_poly.type
_entity_poly.pdbx_seq_one_letter_code
_entity_poly.pdbx_strand_id
1 'polypeptide(L)' 'MSQPKVWLVTGASSGLGRAVTEHALSKGDIVVATLRKPEALADLSKKYDSSKLLVLKLDVKNAAEIKS' A
#
# COMPACT_ATOMS: atom_id res chain seq x y z
N MET A 1 9.36 22.94 -2.81
CA MET A 1 8.34 21.90 -2.55
C MET A 1 9.01 20.72 -1.88
N SER A 2 8.38 20.08 -0.89
CA SER A 2 8.94 18.89 -0.22
C SER A 2 8.79 17.67 -1.13
N GLN A 3 9.77 16.76 -1.13
CA GLN A 3 9.73 15.53 -1.92
C GLN A 3 8.61 14.60 -1.41
N PRO A 4 7.92 13.83 -2.29
CA PRO A 4 6.92 12.86 -1.86
C PRO A 4 7.52 11.81 -0.92
N LYS A 5 6.80 11.48 0.15
CA LYS A 5 7.22 10.39 1.05
C LYS A 5 6.85 9.04 0.44
N VAL A 6 7.60 8.01 0.81
CA VAL A 6 7.29 6.62 0.47
C VAL A 6 6.81 5.90 1.73
N TRP A 7 5.62 5.33 1.68
CA TRP A 7 4.97 4.64 2.79
C TRP A 7 4.92 3.15 2.51
N LEU A 8 5.44 2.32 3.42
CA LEU A 8 5.17 0.88 3.43
C LEU A 8 4.03 0.60 4.40
N VAL A 9 2.91 0.11 3.88
CA VAL A 9 1.71 -0.19 4.68
C VAL A 9 1.44 -1.68 4.66
N THR A 10 1.57 -2.34 5.81
CA THR A 10 1.13 -3.73 5.99
C THR A 10 -0.34 -3.78 6.42
N GLY A 11 -1.07 -4.81 5.97
CA GLY A 11 -2.49 -4.94 6.28
C GLY A 11 -3.36 -3.87 5.61
N ALA A 12 -2.99 -3.45 4.39
CA ALA A 12 -3.64 -2.36 3.67
C ALA A 12 -5.09 -2.66 3.19
N SER A 13 -5.59 -3.89 3.40
CA SER A 13 -6.89 -4.34 2.88
C SER A 13 -8.10 -3.69 3.55
N SER A 14 -7.97 -3.21 4.79
CA SER A 14 -9.12 -2.73 5.58
C SER A 14 -8.69 -1.91 6.80
N GLY A 15 -9.66 -1.29 7.49
CA GLY A 15 -9.44 -0.61 8.76
C GLY A 15 -8.37 0.48 8.68
N LEU A 16 -7.48 0.52 9.67
CA LEU A 16 -6.43 1.54 9.75
C LEU A 16 -5.47 1.49 8.54
N GLY A 17 -5.03 0.30 8.12
CA GLY A 17 -4.10 0.17 6.99
C GLY A 17 -4.68 0.78 5.72
N ARG A 18 -5.96 0.49 5.44
CA ARG A 18 -6.69 1.07 4.30
C ARG A 18 -6.79 2.59 4.40
N ALA A 19 -7.19 3.11 5.56
CA ALA A 19 -7.33 4.55 5.79
C ALA A 19 -5.99 5.30 5.64
N VAL A 20 -4.89 4.71 6.11
CA VAL A 20 -3.54 5.28 5.95
C VAL A 20 -3.11 5.29 4.49
N THR A 21 -3.34 4.19 3.75
CA THR A 21 -3.06 4.11 2.32
C THR A 21 -3.80 5.20 1.54
N GLU A 22 -5.11 5.36 1.78
CA GLU A 22 -5.91 6.38 1.11
C GLU A 22 -5.44 7.80 1.45
N HIS A 23 -5.15 8.07 2.72
CA HIS A 23 -4.69 9.38 3.17
C HIS A 23 -3.34 9.76 2.57
N ALA A 24 -2.37 8.85 2.58
CA ALA A 24 -1.06 9.08 1.98
C ALA A 24 -1.17 9.35 0.47
N LEU A 25 -1.92 8.51 -0.26
CA LEU A 25 -2.17 8.72 -1.69
C LEU A 25 -2.88 10.05 -1.98
N SER A 26 -3.82 10.47 -1.12
CA SER A 26 -4.53 11.76 -1.28
C SER A 26 -3.60 12.97 -1.14
N LYS A 27 -2.49 12.83 -0.41
CA LYS A 27 -1.45 13.87 -0.28
C LYS A 27 -0.44 13.87 -1.43
N GLY A 28 -0.57 12.93 -2.37
CA GLY A 28 0.39 12.75 -3.47
C GLY A 28 1.65 12.00 -3.08
N ASP A 29 1.69 11.37 -1.91
CA ASP A 29 2.76 10.47 -1.50
C ASP A 29 2.70 9.15 -2.29
N ILE A 30 3.76 8.35 -2.18
CA ILE A 30 3.87 7.01 -2.79
C ILE A 30 3.59 5.96 -1.73
N VAL A 31 2.79 4.95 -2.05
CA VAL A 31 2.44 3.86 -1.13
C VAL A 31 2.80 2.51 -1.72
N VAL A 32 3.56 1.74 -0.95
CA VAL A 32 3.73 0.29 -1.12
C VAL A 32 2.76 -0.39 -0.14
N ALA A 33 1.65 -0.88 -0.67
CA ALA A 33 0.59 -1.50 0.10
C ALA A 33 0.70 -3.02 0.06
N THR A 34 0.81 -3.67 1.22
CA THR A 34 0.95 -5.12 1.33
C THR A 34 -0.24 -5.76 2.05
N LEU A 35 -0.73 -6.87 1.49
CA LEU A 35 -1.92 -7.58 1.96
C LEU A 35 -2.00 -9.00 1.38
N ARG A 36 -2.75 -9.90 2.03
CA ARG A 36 -2.86 -11.30 1.57
C ARG A 36 -3.66 -11.47 0.28
N LYS A 37 -4.61 -10.56 0.02
CA LYS A 37 -5.52 -10.57 -1.14
C LYS A 37 -5.43 -9.22 -1.86
N PRO A 38 -4.52 -9.04 -2.83
CA PRO A 38 -4.31 -7.78 -3.54
C PRO A 38 -5.58 -7.17 -4.17
N GLU A 39 -6.55 -8.02 -4.51
CA GLU A 39 -7.82 -7.64 -5.13
C GLU A 39 -8.64 -6.70 -4.24
N ALA A 40 -8.40 -6.68 -2.92
CA ALA A 40 -9.05 -5.76 -1.99
C ALA A 40 -8.65 -4.28 -2.19
N LEU A 41 -7.62 -4.00 -3.00
CA LEU A 41 -7.24 -2.64 -3.40
C LEU A 41 -7.49 -2.35 -4.89
N ALA A 42 -8.26 -3.20 -5.58
CA ALA A 42 -8.51 -3.03 -7.02
C ALA A 42 -9.14 -1.67 -7.38
N ASP A 43 -9.91 -1.08 -6.48
CA ASP A 43 -10.49 0.24 -6.64
C ASP A 43 -9.43 1.35 -6.56
N LEU A 44 -8.45 1.25 -5.65
CA LEU A 44 -7.33 2.19 -5.59
C LEU A 44 -6.37 2.00 -6.76
N SER A 45 -6.10 0.77 -7.18
CA SER A 45 -5.24 0.49 -8.35
C SER A 45 -5.83 0.99 -9.67
N LYS A 46 -7.16 1.17 -9.75
CA LYS A 46 -7.81 1.85 -10.89
C LYS A 46 -7.69 3.36 -10.83
N LYS A 47 -7.53 3.93 -9.63
CA LYS A 47 -7.50 5.37 -9.38
C LYS A 47 -6.09 5.95 -9.42
N TYR A 48 -5.08 5.16 -9.04
CA TYR A 48 -3.69 5.59 -8.93
C TYR A 48 -2.78 4.72 -9.79
N ASP A 49 -1.90 5.37 -10.54
CA ASP A 49 -0.91 4.69 -11.37
C ASP A 49 0.15 3.96 -10.51
N SER A 50 0.87 3.03 -11.15
CA SER A 50 1.94 2.24 -10.51
C SER A 50 3.10 3.08 -9.97
N SER A 51 3.23 4.34 -10.38
CA SER A 51 4.19 5.30 -9.82
C SER A 51 3.79 5.83 -8.44
N LYS A 52 2.52 5.72 -8.06
CA LYS A 52 1.96 6.19 -6.79
C LYS A 52 1.54 5.04 -5.87
N LEU A 53 1.04 3.95 -6.42
CA LEU A 53 0.59 2.81 -5.66
C LEU A 53 1.20 1.51 -6.19
N LEU A 54 2.01 0.87 -5.37
CA LEU A 54 2.49 -0.49 -5.59
C LEU A 54 1.74 -1.44 -4.65
N VAL A 55 0.98 -2.38 -5.19
CA VAL A 55 0.26 -3.39 -4.41
C VAL A 55 1.01 -4.73 -4.46
N LEU A 56 1.39 -5.25 -3.31
CA LEU A 56 2.11 -6.53 -3.19
C LEU A 56 1.36 -7.52 -2.31
N LYS A 57 1.40 -8.79 -2.71
CA LYS A 57 0.95 -9.87 -1.85
C LYS A 57 1.98 -10.10 -0.74
N LEU A 58 1.53 -10.11 0.51
CA LEU A 58 2.35 -10.46 1.67
C LEU A 58 1.49 -11.10 2.76
N ASP A 59 1.95 -12.23 3.31
CA ASP A 59 1.52 -12.74 4.60
C ASP A 59 2.58 -12.45 5.66
N VAL A 60 2.29 -11.51 6.57
CA VAL A 60 3.19 -11.13 7.66
C VAL A 60 3.51 -12.26 8.64
N LYS A 61 2.71 -13.34 8.64
CA LYS A 61 3.00 -14.54 9.45
C LYS A 61 4.04 -15.44 8.79
N ASN A 62 4.29 -15.28 7.50
CA ASN A 62 5.29 -16.05 6.78
C ASN A 62 6.62 -15.29 6.75
N ALA A 63 7.53 -15.64 7.66
CA ALA A 63 8.83 -14.99 7.76
C ALA A 63 9.67 -15.07 6.47
N ALA A 64 9.45 -16.10 5.63
CA ALA A 64 10.16 -16.23 4.35
C ALA A 64 9.83 -15.12 3.34
N GLU A 65 8.68 -14.46 3.52
CA GLU A 65 8.23 -13.34 2.68
C GLU A 65 8.76 -11.97 3.18
N ILE A 66 9.42 -11.93 4.35
CA ILE A 66 9.96 -10.71 4.96
C ILE A 66 11.49 -10.76 4.91
N LYS A 67 12.10 -9.82 4.20
CA LYS A 67 13.57 -9.73 4.05
C LYS A 67 14.05 -8.30 4.31
N SER A 68 15.24 -8.20 4.90
CA SER A 68 15.98 -6.94 5.14
C SER A 68 16.82 -6.56 3.94
#